data_AF-A0A968NDS5-F1
#
_entry.id   AF-A0A968NDS5-F1
#
_cell.length_a   1.000
_cell.length_b   1.000
_cell.length_c   1.000
_cell.angle_alpha   90.00
_cell.angle_beta   90.00
_cell.angle_gamma   90.00
#
_symmetry.space_group_name_H-M   'P 1'
#
loop_
_entity.id
_entity.type
_entity.pdbx_description
1 polymer ?
#
loop_
_entity_poly.entity_id
_entity_poly.type
_entity_poly.pdbx_seq_one_letter_code
_entity_poly.pdbx_strand_id
1 'polypeptide(L)'
;MVERICSQCQHGNPIENRYCGRCGAALAQPRALPDPASTHALAPAAPQLPAEIRQIGATLAVGLAALAAEAGMAWLRRRVERIGTPAPPSHHALLRTAPIQATPPQTLLPPGAETIMRQQVIEIWEEGSLKRQIVERAIWQRTRS
;
A
#
# COMPACT_ATOMS: atom_id res chain seq x y z
N MET A 1 4.44 -21.36 66.42
CA MET A 1 5.08 -20.04 66.29
C MET A 1 5.99 -20.13 65.08
N VAL A 2 5.82 -19.30 64.05
CA VAL A 2 6.64 -19.37 62.83
C VAL A 2 7.82 -18.42 63.01
N GLU A 3 9.02 -18.97 63.07
CA GLU A 3 10.26 -18.21 63.28
C GLU A 3 11.12 -18.22 62.01
N ARG A 4 11.89 -17.15 61.82
CA ARG A 4 12.89 -16.99 60.75
C ARG A 4 14.29 -16.99 61.36
N ILE A 5 15.20 -17.77 60.77
CA ILE A 5 16.59 -17.85 61.23
C ILE A 5 17.42 -16.82 60.48
N CYS A 6 18.18 -16.01 61.22
CA CYS A 6 19.13 -15.07 60.64
C CYS A 6 20.29 -15.80 59.96
N SER A 7 20.57 -15.51 58.69
CA SER A 7 21.70 -16.12 57.96
C SER A 7 23.08 -15.71 58.49
N GLN A 8 23.19 -14.59 59.21
CA GLN A 8 24.47 -14.07 59.71
C GLN A 8 24.83 -14.64 61.09
N CYS A 9 23.87 -14.73 62.02
CA CYS A 9 24.14 -15.13 63.41
C CYS A 9 23.31 -16.32 63.91
N GLN A 10 22.51 -16.94 63.02
CA GLN A 10 21.65 -18.09 63.29
C GLN A 10 20.64 -17.91 64.44
N HIS A 11 20.38 -16.66 64.84
CA HIS A 11 19.37 -16.36 65.85
C HIS A 11 17.95 -16.53 65.27
N GLY A 12 17.05 -17.13 66.05
CA GLY A 12 15.62 -17.19 65.74
C GLY A 12 14.99 -15.83 65.96
N ASN A 13 14.25 -15.33 64.96
CA ASN A 13 13.54 -14.07 65.03
C ASN A 13 12.05 -14.28 64.66
N PRO A 14 11.13 -13.49 65.21
CA PRO A 14 9.74 -13.46 64.76
C PRO A 14 9.61 -13.17 63.26
N ILE A 15 8.57 -13.68 62.61
CA ILE A 15 8.38 -13.48 61.17
C ILE A 15 8.05 -12.01 60.81
N GLU A 16 7.69 -11.19 61.78
CA GLU A 16 7.40 -9.76 61.59
C GLU A 16 8.67 -8.91 61.55
N ASN A 17 9.78 -9.40 62.10
CA ASN A 17 11.02 -8.65 62.21
C ASN A 17 11.72 -8.48 60.85
N ARG A 18 11.94 -7.23 60.45
CA ARG A 18 12.73 -6.87 59.26
C ARG A 18 14.24 -6.99 59.48
N TYR A 19 14.69 -6.89 60.73
CA TYR A 19 16.09 -6.96 61.13
C TYR A 19 16.26 -7.97 62.26
N CYS A 20 17.45 -8.56 62.36
CA CYS A 20 17.78 -9.48 63.43
C CYS A 20 17.92 -8.74 64.77
N GLY A 21 17.20 -9.19 65.80
CA GLY A 21 17.28 -8.61 67.14
C GLY A 21 18.63 -8.80 67.85
N ARG A 22 19.52 -9.65 67.30
CA ARG A 22 20.84 -9.92 67.87
C ARG A 22 21.97 -9.20 67.13
N CYS A 23 22.05 -9.36 65.81
CA CYS A 23 23.16 -8.80 65.02
C CYS A 23 22.78 -7.60 64.15
N GLY A 24 21.49 -7.21 64.12
CA GLY A 24 21.00 -6.09 63.30
C GLY A 24 20.92 -6.37 61.79
N ALA A 25 21.35 -7.55 61.31
CA ALA A 25 21.31 -7.88 59.89
C ALA A 25 19.87 -7.92 59.34
N ALA A 26 19.68 -7.45 58.11
CA ALA A 26 18.38 -7.50 57.44
C ALA A 26 17.94 -8.95 57.22
N LEU A 27 16.74 -9.28 57.69
CA LEU A 27 16.11 -10.58 57.46
C LEU A 27 15.37 -10.47 56.11
N ALA A 28 15.93 -11.11 55.08
CA ALA A 28 15.44 -11.01 53.70
C ALA A 28 13.90 -11.16 53.67
N GLN A 29 13.23 -10.14 53.12
CA GLN A 29 11.77 -10.11 53.02
C GLN A 29 11.30 -11.23 52.08
N PRO A 30 10.11 -11.82 52.32
CA PRO A 30 9.51 -12.73 51.35
C PRO A 30 9.29 -11.96 50.05
N ARG A 31 10.08 -12.32 49.02
CA ARG A 31 9.99 -11.88 47.61
C ARG A 31 9.48 -10.45 47.42
N ALA A 32 10.42 -9.52 47.26
CA ALA A 32 10.14 -8.33 46.48
C ALA A 32 9.52 -8.77 45.14
N LEU A 33 8.27 -8.38 44.92
CA LEU A 33 7.58 -8.52 43.64
C LEU A 33 8.49 -7.85 42.59
N PRO A 34 8.70 -8.45 41.40
CA PRO A 34 9.56 -7.86 40.39
C PRO A 34 9.09 -6.43 40.07
N ASP A 35 10.06 -5.53 40.07
CA ASP A 35 9.90 -4.10 39.86
C ASP A 35 9.40 -3.84 38.42
N PRO A 36 8.19 -3.25 38.23
CA PRO A 36 7.68 -2.94 36.88
C PRO A 36 8.50 -1.84 36.19
N ALA A 37 9.43 -1.19 36.91
CA ALA A 37 10.32 -0.17 36.36
C ALA A 37 11.49 -0.72 35.52
N SER A 38 11.60 -2.05 35.35
CA SER A 38 12.43 -2.64 34.29
C SER A 38 11.72 -2.54 32.93
N THR A 39 11.40 -1.31 32.54
CA THR A 39 11.12 -0.98 31.13
C THR A 39 12.45 -1.00 30.39
N HIS A 40 13.10 -2.16 30.33
CA HIS A 40 13.97 -2.43 29.20
C HIS A 40 13.08 -2.24 27.99
N ALA A 41 13.43 -1.22 27.20
CA ALA A 41 12.76 -0.84 25.98
C ALA A 41 12.21 -2.11 25.30
N LEU A 42 10.88 -2.20 25.22
CA LEU A 42 10.26 -3.08 24.23
C LEU A 42 10.59 -2.46 22.88
N ALA A 43 11.85 -2.63 22.46
CA ALA A 43 12.18 -2.59 21.06
C ALA A 43 11.32 -3.70 20.45
N PRO A 44 10.43 -3.37 19.49
CA PRO A 44 9.73 -4.41 18.77
C PRO A 44 10.81 -5.33 18.22
N ALA A 45 10.75 -6.60 18.60
CA ALA A 45 11.57 -7.64 17.98
C ALA A 45 11.12 -7.71 16.52
N ALA A 46 11.73 -6.88 15.68
CA ALA A 46 11.48 -6.90 14.26
C ALA A 46 11.93 -8.29 13.77
N PRO A 47 11.02 -9.11 13.23
CA PRO A 47 11.43 -10.38 12.67
C PRO A 47 12.46 -10.10 11.60
N GLN A 48 13.69 -10.60 11.80
CA GLN A 48 14.78 -10.52 10.83
C GLN A 48 14.43 -11.46 9.67
N LEU A 49 13.57 -10.97 8.78
CA LEU A 49 13.23 -11.67 7.54
C LEU A 49 14.50 -11.80 6.69
N PRO A 50 14.75 -12.97 6.08
CA PRO A 50 15.85 -13.18 5.14
C PRO A 50 15.95 -12.05 4.12
N ALA A 51 17.18 -11.60 3.82
CA ALA A 51 17.42 -10.44 2.96
C ALA A 51 16.75 -10.56 1.58
N GLU A 52 16.65 -11.78 1.04
CA GLU A 52 15.95 -12.06 -0.22
C GLU A 52 14.45 -11.73 -0.17
N ILE A 53 13.77 -12.06 0.94
CA ILE A 53 12.34 -11.77 1.11
C ILE A 53 12.10 -10.25 1.20
N ARG A 54 13.03 -9.50 1.81
CA ARG A 54 12.94 -8.03 1.87
C ARG A 54 13.02 -7.40 0.49
N GLN A 55 13.89 -7.92 -0.39
CA GLN A 55 14.04 -7.40 -1.76
C GLN A 55 12.81 -7.72 -2.62
N ILE A 56 12.30 -8.95 -2.55
CA ILE A 56 11.07 -9.35 -3.27
C ILE A 56 9.86 -8.55 -2.78
N GLY A 57 9.75 -8.31 -1.46
CA GLY A 57 8.69 -7.50 -0.89
C GLY A 57 8.75 -6.04 -1.33
N ALA A 58 9.96 -5.47 -1.45
CA ALA A 58 10.14 -4.09 -1.88
C ALA A 58 9.69 -3.87 -3.34
N THR A 59 10.06 -4.76 -4.26
CA THR A 59 9.67 -4.63 -5.67
C THR A 59 8.17 -4.80 -5.86
N LEU A 60 7.55 -5.76 -5.16
CA LEU A 60 6.09 -5.94 -5.15
C LEU A 60 5.38 -4.68 -4.64
N ALA A 61 5.85 -4.10 -3.54
CA ALA A 61 5.27 -2.90 -2.96
C ALA A 61 5.31 -1.71 -3.92
N VAL A 62 6.43 -1.51 -4.62
CA VAL A 62 6.56 -0.45 -5.64
C VAL A 62 5.60 -0.68 -6.81
N GLY A 63 5.50 -1.92 -7.31
CA GLY A 63 4.56 -2.26 -8.38
C GLY A 63 3.09 -2.00 -7.99
N LEU A 64 2.71 -2.41 -6.77
CA LEU A 64 1.36 -2.14 -6.24
C LEU A 64 1.09 -0.64 -6.06
N ALA A 65 2.08 0.12 -5.59
CA ALA A 65 1.95 1.57 -5.45
C ALA A 65 1.74 2.27 -6.80
N ALA A 66 2.45 1.85 -7.85
CA ALA A 66 2.27 2.37 -9.20
C ALA A 66 0.85 2.10 -9.72
N LEU A 67 0.35 0.87 -9.58
CA LEU A 67 -1.00 0.50 -9.99
C LEU A 67 -2.07 1.29 -9.22
N ALA A 68 -1.89 1.49 -7.92
CA ALA A 68 -2.79 2.28 -7.09
C ALA A 68 -2.82 3.76 -7.52
N ALA A 69 -1.67 4.32 -7.90
CA ALA A 69 -1.59 5.69 -8.41
C ALA A 69 -2.34 5.85 -9.74
N GLU A 70 -2.16 4.93 -10.70
CA GLU A 70 -2.88 4.96 -11.98
C GLU A 70 -4.39 4.81 -11.80
N ALA A 71 -4.83 3.87 -10.96
CA ALA A 71 -6.25 3.68 -10.65
C ALA A 71 -6.85 4.92 -9.96
N GLY A 72 -6.12 5.52 -9.01
CA GLY A 72 -6.53 6.75 -8.33
C GLY A 72 -6.66 7.94 -9.29
N MET A 73 -5.70 8.12 -10.19
CA MET A 73 -5.76 9.17 -11.22
C MET A 73 -6.94 8.96 -12.19
N ALA A 74 -7.16 7.73 -12.64
CA ALA A 74 -8.30 7.40 -13.50
C ALA A 74 -9.65 7.65 -12.80
N TRP A 75 -9.75 7.32 -11.52
CA TRP A 75 -10.93 7.60 -10.71
C TRP A 75 -11.15 9.10 -10.50
N LEU A 76 -10.09 9.87 -10.21
CA LEU A 76 -10.16 11.32 -10.04
C LEU A 76 -10.64 12.02 -11.32
N ARG A 77 -10.11 11.63 -12.49
CA ARG A 77 -10.55 12.18 -13.79
C ARG A 77 -12.06 11.97 -14.00
N ARG A 78 -12.54 10.73 -13.80
CA ARG A 78 -13.98 10.41 -13.88
C ARG A 78 -14.83 11.20 -12.89
N ARG A 79 -14.29 11.49 -11.70
CA ARG A 79 -15.00 12.25 -10.67
C ARG A 79 -15.11 13.73 -11.04
N VAL A 80 -14.05 14.33 -11.56
CA VAL A 80 -14.05 15.73 -12.03
C VAL A 80 -15.03 15.90 -13.19
N GLU A 81 -15.05 14.98 -14.15
CA GLU A 81 -16.01 15.00 -15.26
C GLU A 81 -17.46 14.97 -14.77
N ARG A 82 -17.78 14.16 -13.75
CA ARG A 82 -19.13 14.10 -13.16
C ARG A 82 -19.52 15.33 -12.35
N ILE A 83 -18.56 15.97 -11.68
CA ILE A 83 -18.82 17.18 -10.89
C ILE A 83 -18.92 18.41 -11.81
N GLY A 84 -18.17 18.43 -12.91
CA GLY A 84 -18.15 19.54 -13.88
C GLY A 84 -19.27 19.52 -14.92
N THR A 85 -20.05 18.44 -15.01
CA THR A 85 -21.22 18.38 -15.90
C THR A 85 -22.50 18.67 -15.11
N PRO A 86 -23.09 19.88 -15.22
CA PRO A 86 -24.48 20.03 -14.86
C PRO A 86 -25.29 19.09 -15.77
N ALA A 87 -26.19 18.30 -15.20
CA ALA A 87 -27.09 17.45 -15.96
C ALA A 87 -27.74 18.30 -17.06
N PRO A 88 -27.64 17.93 -18.36
CA PRO A 88 -28.27 18.71 -19.39
C PRO A 88 -29.78 18.67 -19.18
N PRO A 89 -30.48 19.81 -19.19
CA PRO A 89 -31.93 19.78 -19.30
C PRO A 89 -32.27 19.12 -20.63
N SER A 90 -33.27 18.24 -20.60
CA SER A 90 -33.84 17.56 -21.75
C SER A 90 -34.34 18.60 -22.77
N HIS A 91 -33.50 18.98 -23.72
CA HIS A 91 -33.90 19.82 -24.85
C HIS A 91 -33.69 19.04 -26.15
N HIS A 92 -34.81 18.85 -26.83
CA HIS A 92 -34.88 18.42 -28.21
C HIS A 92 -34.07 19.34 -29.15
N ALA A 93 -33.70 18.76 -30.30
CA ALA A 93 -33.19 19.41 -31.52
C ALA A 93 -31.64 19.55 -31.60
N LEU A 94 -30.96 19.34 -32.73
CA LEU A 94 -31.31 19.29 -34.15
C LEU A 94 -30.50 18.16 -34.82
N LEU A 95 -30.99 17.67 -35.96
CA LEU A 95 -30.25 16.79 -36.87
C LEU A 95 -28.86 17.38 -37.15
N ARG A 96 -27.85 16.82 -36.49
CA ARG A 96 -26.45 17.03 -36.85
C ARG A 96 -26.23 16.20 -38.10
N THR A 97 -26.15 16.86 -39.25
CA THR A 97 -25.66 16.27 -40.49
C THR A 97 -24.31 15.63 -40.19
N ALA A 98 -24.29 14.30 -40.21
CA ALA A 98 -23.06 13.54 -40.09
C ALA A 98 -22.12 13.97 -41.23
N PRO A 99 -20.83 14.22 -40.98
CA PRO A 99 -19.88 14.19 -42.07
C PRO A 99 -19.97 12.80 -42.69
N ILE A 100 -20.12 12.76 -44.01
CA ILE A 100 -20.16 11.54 -44.82
C ILE A 100 -19.00 10.67 -44.38
N GLN A 101 -19.35 9.59 -43.67
CA GLN A 101 -18.43 8.54 -43.33
C GLN A 101 -18.05 7.94 -44.68
N ALA A 102 -16.87 8.29 -45.18
CA ALA A 102 -16.28 7.59 -46.31
C ALA A 102 -16.17 6.13 -45.89
N THR A 103 -17.10 5.31 -46.37
CA THR A 103 -17.05 3.87 -46.27
C THR A 103 -15.68 3.46 -46.79
N PRO A 104 -14.79 2.84 -45.98
CA PRO A 104 -13.59 2.28 -46.56
C PRO A 104 -14.03 1.26 -47.62
N PRO A 105 -13.38 1.21 -48.80
CA PRO A 105 -13.60 0.09 -49.70
C PRO A 105 -13.34 -1.18 -48.88
N GLN A 106 -14.34 -2.04 -48.78
CA GLN A 106 -14.17 -3.36 -48.19
C GLN A 106 -13.24 -4.12 -49.14
N THR A 107 -11.94 -4.01 -48.91
CA THR A 107 -10.95 -4.86 -49.56
C THR A 107 -11.25 -6.27 -49.08
N LEU A 108 -11.75 -7.10 -49.99
CA LEU A 108 -11.90 -8.55 -49.82
C LEU A 108 -10.61 -9.09 -49.18
N LEU A 109 -10.68 -9.44 -47.89
CA LEU A 109 -9.57 -10.10 -47.21
C LEU A 109 -9.45 -11.53 -47.76
N PRO A 110 -8.28 -11.99 -48.21
CA PRO A 110 -8.08 -13.40 -48.51
C PRO A 110 -8.19 -14.24 -47.23
N PRO A 111 -8.66 -15.51 -47.32
CA PRO A 111 -8.72 -16.39 -46.16
C PRO A 111 -7.32 -16.59 -45.58
N GLY A 112 -7.14 -16.27 -44.30
CA GLY A 112 -5.87 -16.37 -43.59
C GLY A 112 -5.05 -15.08 -43.45
N ALA A 113 -5.59 -13.93 -43.87
CA ALA A 113 -4.99 -12.62 -43.60
C ALA A 113 -5.43 -12.05 -42.24
N GLU A 114 -4.46 -11.78 -41.35
CA GLU A 114 -4.67 -11.04 -40.10
C GLU A 114 -4.36 -9.56 -40.34
N THR A 115 -5.33 -8.69 -40.07
CA THR A 115 -5.09 -7.23 -40.06
C THR A 115 -4.64 -6.82 -38.67
N ILE A 116 -3.42 -6.29 -38.56
CA ILE A 116 -2.88 -5.74 -37.32
C ILE A 116 -3.03 -4.22 -37.41
N MET A 117 -3.77 -3.62 -36.47
CA MET A 117 -3.92 -2.17 -36.38
C MET A 117 -3.24 -1.64 -35.12
N ARG A 118 -2.33 -0.67 -35.27
CA ARG A 118 -1.80 0.11 -34.15
C ARG A 118 -2.32 1.53 -34.26
N GLN A 119 -2.91 2.00 -33.17
CA GLN A 119 -3.31 3.38 -33.01
C GLN A 119 -2.49 3.98 -31.86
N GLN A 120 -1.83 5.09 -32.13
CA GLN A 120 -1.08 5.86 -31.14
C GLN A 120 -1.65 7.26 -31.06
N VAL A 121 -1.92 7.72 -29.84
CA VAL A 121 -2.42 9.06 -29.55
C VAL A 121 -1.32 9.80 -28.81
N ILE A 122 -0.80 10.87 -29.41
CA ILE A 122 0.22 11.73 -28.82
C ILE A 122 -0.47 13.02 -28.40
N GLU A 123 -0.46 13.30 -27.10
CA GLU A 123 -1.02 14.52 -26.53
C GLU A 123 0.11 15.47 -26.12
N ILE A 124 0.05 16.69 -26.63
CA ILE A 124 1.01 17.75 -26.33
C ILE A 124 0.32 18.74 -25.40
N TRP A 125 0.82 18.81 -24.18
CA TRP A 125 0.32 19.65 -23.10
C TRP A 125 1.28 20.80 -22.83
N GLU A 126 0.77 22.02 -22.66
CA GLU A 126 1.55 23.21 -22.32
C GLU A 126 0.78 24.04 -21.28
N GLU A 127 1.43 24.39 -20.17
CA GLU A 127 0.84 25.12 -19.04
C GLU A 127 -0.48 24.50 -18.51
N GLY A 128 -0.56 23.16 -18.52
CA GLY A 128 -1.76 22.44 -18.08
C GLY A 128 -2.93 22.47 -19.07
N SER A 129 -2.76 23.07 -20.24
CA SER A 129 -3.73 23.08 -21.34
C SER A 129 -3.30 22.11 -22.45
N LEU A 130 -4.25 21.30 -22.95
CA LEU A 130 -4.00 20.45 -24.11
C LEU A 130 -3.93 21.34 -25.36
N LYS A 131 -2.75 21.46 -25.95
CA LYS A 131 -2.54 22.29 -27.15
C LYS A 131 -2.81 21.51 -28.43
N ARG A 132 -2.43 20.23 -28.45
CA ARG A 132 -2.48 19.42 -29.67
C ARG A 132 -2.63 17.95 -29.34
N GLN A 133 -3.44 17.27 -30.15
CA GLN A 133 -3.55 15.82 -30.15
C GLN A 133 -3.23 15.32 -31.56
N ILE A 134 -2.28 14.40 -31.67
CA ILE A 134 -1.89 13.77 -32.93
C ILE A 134 -2.31 12.29 -32.84
N VAL A 135 -3.12 11.85 -33.80
CA VAL A 135 -3.55 10.45 -33.90
C VAL A 135 -2.83 9.79 -35.07
N GLU A 136 -1.89 8.92 -34.74
CA GLU A 136 -1.18 8.09 -35.71
C GLU A 136 -1.85 6.73 -35.79
N ARG A 137 -2.20 6.31 -37.02
CA ARG A 137 -2.80 5.00 -37.27
C ARG A 137 -1.98 4.25 -38.31
N ALA A 138 -1.45 3.11 -37.90
CA ALA A 138 -0.73 2.19 -38.77
C ALA A 138 -1.52 0.89 -38.91
N ILE A 139 -1.63 0.41 -40.15
CA ILE A 139 -2.36 -0.81 -40.51
C ILE A 139 -1.38 -1.70 -41.26
N TRP A 140 -1.17 -2.90 -40.75
CA TRP A 140 -0.40 -3.95 -41.42
C TRP A 140 -1.32 -5.12 -41.75
N GLN A 141 -0.98 -5.82 -42.83
CA GLN A 141 -1.63 -7.06 -43.20
C GLN A 141 -0.59 -8.17 -43.12
N ARG A 142 -0.89 -9.21 -42.35
CA ARG A 142 -0.09 -10.42 -42.25
C ARG A 142 -0.84 -11.54 -42.94
N THR A 143 -0.30 -12.08 -44.02
CA THR A 143 -0.79 -13.32 -44.63
C THR A 143 -0.12 -14.51 -43.95
N ARG A 144 -0.88 -15.50 -43.49
CA ARG A 144 -0.31 -16.82 -43.14
C ARG A 144 -0.16 -17.61 -44.44
N SER A 145 1.08 -17.92 -44.81
CA SER A 145 1.42 -18.93 -45.83
C SER A 145 1.25 -20.33 -45.29
#